data_AF-A0A2A3DA27-F1
#
_entry.id   AF-A0A2A3DA27-F1
#
_cell.length_a   1.000
_cell.length_b   1.000
_cell.length_c   1.000
_cell.angle_alpha   90.00
_cell.angle_beta   90.00
_cell.angle_gamma   90.00
#
_symmetry.space_group_name_H-M   'P 1'
#
loop_
_entity.id
_entity.type
_entity.pdbx_description
1 polymer ?
#
loop_
_entity_poly.entity_id
_entity_poly.type
_entity_poly.pdbx_seq_one_letter_code
_entity_poly.pdbx_strand_id
1 'polypeptide(L)'
;MVVSSIADAKKALGRTWKSKDSPAYRKAARLVEDATNGICRPAIAFAAFKKAAAEQGLLEHAGPSAALSMLDQLSSRNGKGPPK
;
A
#
# COMPACT_ATOMS: atom_id res chain seq x y z
N MET A 1 0.81 -2.24 9.34
CA MET A 1 -0.57 -2.79 9.32
C MET A 1 -0.93 -3.02 7.86
N VAL A 2 -1.36 -4.22 7.49
CA VAL A 2 -1.71 -4.53 6.09
C VAL A 2 -3.15 -4.08 5.84
N VAL A 3 -3.33 -3.12 4.93
CA VAL A 3 -4.65 -2.55 4.62
C VAL A 3 -5.28 -3.28 3.45
N SER A 4 -6.11 -4.28 3.76
CA SER A 4 -6.77 -5.14 2.75
C SER A 4 -8.22 -4.73 2.45
N SER A 5 -8.82 -3.84 3.25
CA SER A 5 -10.22 -3.42 3.09
C SER A 5 -10.45 -1.99 3.59
N ILE A 6 -11.57 -1.37 3.20
CA ILE A 6 -11.94 0.00 3.61
C ILE A 6 -12.08 0.12 5.14
N ALA A 7 -12.60 -0.92 5.81
CA ALA A 7 -12.65 -0.96 7.27
C ALA A 7 -11.24 -0.92 7.90
N ASP A 8 -10.26 -1.57 7.26
CA ASP A 8 -8.86 -1.52 7.70
C ASP A 8 -8.25 -0.13 7.44
N ALA A 9 -8.58 0.49 6.29
CA ALA A 9 -8.16 1.86 5.97
C ALA A 9 -8.73 2.87 6.99
N LYS A 10 -9.99 2.71 7.40
CA LYS A 10 -10.61 3.53 8.45
C LYS A 10 -9.90 3.37 9.79
N LYS A 11 -9.59 2.14 10.20
CA LYS A 11 -8.79 1.87 11.41
C LYS A 11 -7.39 2.49 11.30
N ALA A 12 -6.76 2.41 10.14
CA ALA A 12 -5.44 2.98 9.89
C ALA A 12 -5.46 4.51 10.00
N LEU A 13 -6.47 5.19 9.47
CA LEU A 13 -6.68 6.64 9.64
C LEU A 13 -6.83 7.05 11.12
N GLY A 14 -7.52 6.21 11.92
CA GLY A 14 -7.68 6.45 13.36
C GLY A 14 -6.39 6.34 14.19
N ARG A 15 -5.30 5.81 13.62
CA ARG A 15 -4.00 5.66 14.33
C ARG A 15 -3.12 6.91 14.19
N THR A 16 -1.83 6.74 14.50
CA THR A 16 -0.79 7.75 14.40
C THR A 16 -0.41 8.00 12.94
N TRP A 17 -0.86 9.12 12.40
CA TRP A 17 -0.40 9.68 11.12
C TRP A 17 0.54 10.84 11.42
N LYS A 18 1.64 10.94 10.66
CA LYS A 18 2.72 11.90 10.91
C LYS A 18 2.25 13.34 10.74
N SER A 19 1.35 13.59 9.78
CA SER A 19 0.79 14.92 9.52
C SER A 19 -0.71 14.85 9.26
N LYS A 20 -1.52 14.79 10.33
CA LYS A 20 -3.00 14.78 10.23
C LYS A 20 -3.61 16.04 9.61
N ASP A 21 -2.83 17.11 9.44
CA ASP A 21 -3.31 18.36 8.83
C ASP A 21 -3.16 18.39 7.29
N SER A 22 -2.46 17.42 6.69
CA SER A 22 -2.26 17.41 5.24
C SER A 22 -3.61 17.38 4.50
N PRO A 23 -3.78 18.20 3.44
CA PRO A 23 -5.00 18.20 2.63
C PRO A 23 -5.26 16.83 1.99
N ALA A 24 -4.20 16.05 1.70
CA ALA A 24 -4.34 14.69 1.18
C ALA A 24 -4.89 13.73 2.25
N TYR A 25 -4.48 13.88 3.51
CA TYR A 25 -5.02 13.08 4.62
C TYR A 25 -6.51 13.38 4.83
N ARG A 26 -6.90 14.66 4.87
CA ARG A 26 -8.32 15.05 5.02
C ARG A 26 -9.20 14.52 3.88
N LYS A 27 -8.69 14.57 2.64
CA LYS A 27 -9.38 14.01 1.47
C LYS A 27 -9.50 12.48 1.56
N ALA A 28 -8.42 11.79 1.92
CA ALA A 28 -8.44 10.34 2.11
C ALA A 28 -9.42 9.92 3.22
N ALA A 29 -9.46 10.65 4.34
CA ALA A 29 -10.37 10.38 5.44
C ALA A 29 -11.84 10.49 5.01
N ARG A 30 -12.21 11.59 4.33
CA ARG A 30 -13.57 11.76 3.79
C ARG A 30 -13.95 10.65 2.82
N LEU A 31 -13.09 10.33 1.87
CA LEU A 31 -13.37 9.28 0.88
C LEU A 31 -13.49 7.88 1.51
N VAL A 32 -12.73 7.59 2.56
CA VAL A 32 -12.86 6.33 3.30
C VAL A 32 -14.17 6.27 4.08
N GLU A 33 -14.64 7.38 4.65
CA GLU A 33 -15.97 7.44 5.28
C GLU A 33 -17.10 7.31 4.26
N ASP A 34 -17.04 8.01 3.13
CA ASP A 34 -18.01 7.88 2.04
C ASP A 34 -18.05 6.45 1.47
N ALA A 35 -16.89 5.79 1.35
CA ALA A 35 -16.82 4.40 0.93
C ALA A 35 -17.39 3.43 1.98
N THR A 36 -17.27 3.77 3.28
CA THR A 36 -17.89 3.00 4.36
C THR A 36 -19.42 3.13 4.34
N ASN A 37 -19.93 4.31 3.98
CA ASN A 37 -21.36 4.58 3.84
C ASN A 37 -21.97 4.07 2.52
N GLY A 38 -21.17 3.42 1.65
CA GLY A 38 -21.62 2.90 0.36
C GLY A 38 -21.81 3.96 -0.74
N ILE A 39 -21.37 5.20 -0.51
CA ILE A 39 -21.51 6.33 -1.44
C ILE A 39 -20.35 6.35 -2.44
N CYS A 40 -19.15 5.96 -2.00
CA CYS A 40 -17.93 6.00 -2.83
C CYS A 40 -17.44 4.59 -3.20
N ARG A 41 -16.86 4.45 -4.40
CA ARG A 41 -16.19 3.21 -4.82
C ARG A 41 -14.95 2.98 -3.96
N PRO A 42 -14.79 1.79 -3.32
CA PRO A 42 -13.63 1.45 -2.49
C PRO A 42 -12.29 1.70 -3.18
N ALA A 43 -12.20 1.43 -4.48
CA ALA A 43 -10.97 1.63 -5.26
C ALA A 43 -10.47 3.09 -5.22
N ILE A 44 -11.39 4.06 -5.27
CA ILE A 44 -11.03 5.49 -5.26
C ILE A 44 -10.58 5.92 -3.86
N ALA A 45 -11.26 5.48 -2.82
CA ALA A 45 -10.86 5.70 -1.43
C ALA A 45 -9.47 5.10 -1.15
N PHE A 46 -9.19 3.90 -1.67
CA PHE A 46 -7.87 3.28 -1.59
C PHE A 46 -6.77 4.04 -2.32
N ALA A 47 -7.05 4.55 -3.52
CA ALA A 47 -6.09 5.35 -4.27
C ALA A 47 -5.73 6.64 -3.52
N ALA A 48 -6.74 7.34 -2.98
CA ALA A 48 -6.52 8.55 -2.17
C ALA A 48 -5.75 8.24 -0.88
N PHE A 49 -6.09 7.13 -0.21
CA PHE A 49 -5.38 6.65 0.98
C PHE A 49 -3.91 6.34 0.69
N LYS A 50 -3.61 5.61 -0.40
CA LYS A 50 -2.23 5.33 -0.82
C LYS A 50 -1.46 6.60 -1.11
N LYS A 51 -2.08 7.58 -1.79
CA LYS A 51 -1.44 8.88 -2.06
C LYS A 51 -1.10 9.62 -0.75
N ALA A 52 -2.04 9.68 0.20
CA ALA A 52 -1.80 10.31 1.49
C ALA A 52 -0.71 9.59 2.29
N ALA A 53 -0.68 8.26 2.26
CA ALA A 53 0.37 7.47 2.89
C ALA A 53 1.74 7.69 2.23
N ALA A 54 1.79 7.83 0.90
CA ALA A 54 3.01 8.15 0.15
C ALA A 54 3.60 9.51 0.55
N GLU A 55 2.75 10.54 0.57
CA GLU A 55 3.18 11.90 0.93
C GLU A 55 3.69 12.01 2.38
N GLN A 56 3.26 11.10 3.26
CA GLN A 56 3.72 11.06 4.65
C GLN A 56 4.86 10.08 4.90
N GLY A 57 5.33 9.38 3.86
CA GLY A 57 6.37 8.35 3.99
C GLY A 57 5.94 7.15 4.84
N LEU A 58 4.64 6.86 4.87
CA LEU A 58 4.05 5.74 5.62
C LEU A 58 3.88 4.47 4.76
N LEU A 59 4.25 4.54 3.47
CA LEU A 59 4.27 3.39 2.58
C LEU A 59 5.54 2.59 2.79
N GLU A 60 5.42 1.52 3.57
CA GLU A 60 6.38 0.43 3.54
C GLU A 60 6.22 -0.29 2.20
N HIS A 61 7.29 -0.35 1.42
CA HIS A 61 7.30 -1.18 0.22
C HIS A 61 7.09 -2.63 0.66
N ALA A 62 6.05 -3.27 0.16
CA ALA A 62 5.92 -4.72 0.29
C ALA A 62 7.20 -5.31 -0.29
N GLY A 63 7.93 -6.08 0.54
CA GLY A 63 9.19 -6.70 0.13
C GLY A 63 9.03 -7.50 -1.18
N PRO A 64 10.14 -7.76 -1.87
CA PRO A 64 10.12 -8.45 -3.16
C PRO A 64 9.30 -9.74 -3.05
N SER A 65 8.42 -9.96 -4.04
CA SER A 65 7.54 -11.12 -4.04
C SER A 65 8.35 -12.41 -4.14
N ALA A 66 7.84 -13.52 -3.61
CA ALA A 66 8.48 -14.83 -3.72
C ALA A 66 8.76 -15.21 -5.19
N ALA A 67 7.89 -14.80 -6.11
CA ALA A 67 8.08 -14.97 -7.55
C ALA A 67 9.32 -14.21 -8.08
N LEU A 68 9.57 -13.00 -7.57
CA LEU A 68 10.77 -12.24 -7.93
C LEU A 68 12.04 -12.92 -7.40
N SER A 69 12.01 -13.46 -6.17
CA SER A 69 13.12 -14.26 -5.64
C SER A 69 13.38 -15.54 -6.44
N MET A 70 12.32 -16.23 -6.89
CA MET A 70 12.47 -17.41 -7.75
C MET A 70 13.09 -17.06 -9.11
N LEU A 71 12.71 -15.92 -9.70
CA LEU A 71 13.29 -15.45 -10.96
C LEU A 71 14.79 -15.14 -10.81
N ASP A 72 15.19 -14.47 -9.73
CA ASP A 72 16.59 -14.15 -9.43
C ASP A 72 17.44 -15.43 -9.28
N GLN A 73 16.89 -16.45 -8.60
CA GLN A 73 17.53 -17.77 -8.47
C GLN A 73 17.69 -18.48 -9.82
N LEU A 74 16.67 -18.45 -10.68
CA LEU A 74 16.73 -19.07 -12.01
C LEU A 74 17.73 -18.36 -12.92
N SER A 75 17.73 -17.02 -12.90
CA SER A 75 18.67 -16.20 -13.68
C SER A 75 20.12 -16.47 -13.26
N SER A 76 20.38 -16.51 -11.95
CA SER A 76 21.70 -16.81 -11.39
C SER A 76 22.20 -18.23 -11.71
N ARG A 77 21.28 -19.19 -11.84
CA ARG A 77 21.62 -20.59 -12.17
C ARG A 77 22.04 -20.76 -13.64
N ASN A 78 21.53 -19.91 -14.54
CA ASN A 78 21.83 -20.00 -15.97
C ASN A 78 23.21 -19.43 -16.34
N GLY A 79 23.88 -18.71 -15.44
CA GLY A 79 25.23 -18.17 -15.64
C GLY A 79 26.37 -19.12 -15.26
N LYS A 80 26.09 -20.26 -14.62
CA LYS A 80 27.09 -21.22 -14.16
C LYS A 80 27.10 -22.43 -15.08
N GLY A 81 27.80 -22.31 -16.21
CA GLY A 81 28.16 -23.47 -17.03
C GLY A 81 28.92 -24.52 -16.21
N PRO A 82 28.82 -25.81 -16.56
CA PRO A 82 29.47 -26.87 -15.79
C PRO A 82 30.98 -26.63 -15.70
N PRO A 83 31.63 -26.85 -14.54
CA PRO A 83 33.08 -26.83 -14.46
C PRO A 83 33.63 -27.90 -15.40
N LYS A 84 34.67 -27.52 -16.17
CA LYS A 84 35.42 -28.39 -17.08
C LYS A 84 36.11 -29.51 -16.33
#